data_AF-A0A430C8Q6-F1
#
_entry.id   AF-A0A430C8Q6-F1
#
_cell.length_a   1.000
_cell.length_b   1.000
_cell.length_c   1.000
_cell.angle_alpha   90.00
_cell.angle_beta   90.00
_cell.angle_gamma   90.00
#
_symmetry.space_group_name_H-M   'P 1'
#
loop_
_entity.id
_entity.type
_entity.pdbx_description
1 polymer ?
#
loop_
_entity_poly.entity_id
_entity_poly.type
_entity_poly.pdbx_seq_one_letter_code
_entity_poly.pdbx_strand_id
1 'polypeptide(L)'
;MTQGKTSIIAVVTLIIGFGAGFALRPVIVPVERTTAVAGPIPVAVPAPAGPRAKSYFAAHLDEARQIMAQCAEGSVRSEECFNADMAITEADATARHKRFFGK
;
A
#
# COMPACT_ATOMS: atom_id res chain seq x y z
N MET A 1 -19.07 17.68 39.52
CA MET A 1 -20.00 16.98 38.59
C MET A 1 -19.78 17.31 37.11
N THR A 2 -18.86 18.21 36.73
CA THR A 2 -18.65 18.65 35.33
C THR A 2 -17.55 17.88 34.58
N GLN A 3 -16.55 17.34 35.29
CA GLN A 3 -15.38 16.65 34.69
C GLN A 3 -15.70 15.32 34.02
N GLY A 4 -16.65 14.54 34.56
CA GLY A 4 -17.08 13.28 33.93
C GLY A 4 -17.82 13.53 32.61
N LYS A 5 -18.65 14.58 32.57
CA LYS A 5 -19.45 14.93 31.39
C LYS A 5 -18.58 15.43 30.23
N THR A 6 -17.57 16.24 30.50
CA THR A 6 -16.61 16.69 29.48
C THR A 6 -15.75 15.55 28.95
N SER A 7 -15.32 14.62 29.82
CA SER A 7 -14.53 13.46 29.41
C SER A 7 -15.32 12.51 28.51
N ILE A 8 -16.59 12.25 28.83
CA ILE A 8 -17.48 11.42 28.00
C ILE A 8 -17.67 12.05 26.62
N ILE A 9 -17.91 13.37 26.56
CA ILE A 9 -18.07 14.08 25.28
C ILE A 9 -16.80 13.95 24.43
N ALA A 10 -15.61 14.13 25.03
CA ALA A 10 -14.34 14.01 24.32
C ALA A 10 -14.08 12.61 23.76
N VAL A 11 -14.44 11.56 24.50
CA VAL A 11 -14.27 10.17 24.04
C VAL A 11 -15.24 9.86 22.90
N VAL A 12 -16.50 10.31 23.00
CA VAL A 12 -17.51 10.07 21.96
C VAL A 12 -17.14 10.77 20.66
N THR A 13 -16.67 12.02 20.72
CA THR A 13 -16.23 12.75 19.51
C THR A 13 -15.01 12.11 18.87
N LEU A 14 -14.05 11.60 19.67
CA LEU A 14 -12.89 10.86 19.17
C LEU A 14 -13.30 9.60 18.40
N ILE A 15 -14.21 8.79 18.97
CA ILE A 15 -14.65 7.54 18.35
C ILE A 15 -15.39 7.83 17.03
N ILE A 16 -16.28 8.82 17.01
CA ILE A 16 -17.02 9.17 15.80
C ILE A 16 -16.08 9.70 14.72
N GLY A 17 -15.15 10.61 15.08
CA GLY A 17 -14.18 11.17 14.13
C GLY A 17 -13.24 10.10 13.56
N PHE A 18 -12.71 9.23 14.41
CA PHE A 18 -11.82 8.16 13.98
C PHE A 18 -12.55 7.09 13.14
N GLY A 19 -13.73 6.66 13.60
CA GLY A 19 -14.55 5.67 12.90
C GLY A 19 -15.03 6.17 11.53
N ALA A 20 -15.53 7.41 11.47
CA ALA A 20 -15.92 8.03 10.20
C ALA A 20 -14.72 8.20 9.27
N GLY A 21 -13.59 8.70 9.78
CA GLY A 21 -12.36 8.84 9.00
C GLY A 21 -11.84 7.52 8.42
N PHE A 22 -11.94 6.43 9.18
CA PHE A 22 -11.57 5.09 8.72
C PHE A 22 -12.56 4.53 7.69
N ALA A 23 -13.87 4.69 7.90
CA ALA A 23 -14.90 4.25 6.97
C ALA A 23 -14.90 5.03 5.64
N LEU A 24 -14.57 6.32 5.70
CA LEU A 24 -14.42 7.20 4.54
C LEU A 24 -13.03 7.13 3.91
N ARG A 25 -12.08 6.35 4.46
CA ARG A 25 -10.84 6.11 3.74
C ARG A 25 -11.17 5.38 2.44
N PRO A 26 -10.79 5.93 1.27
CA PRO A 26 -10.98 5.22 0.02
C PRO A 26 -10.21 3.90 0.12
N VAL A 27 -10.93 2.80 -0.05
CA VAL A 27 -10.33 1.47 -0.16
C VAL A 27 -9.55 1.48 -1.48
N ILE A 28 -8.24 1.72 -1.40
CA ILE A 28 -7.31 1.57 -2.51
C ILE A 28 -7.04 0.06 -2.66
N VAL A 29 -8.06 -0.71 -3.03
CA VAL A 29 -7.84 -2.04 -3.61
C VAL A 29 -7.71 -1.84 -5.11
N PRO A 30 -6.66 -2.35 -5.77
CA PRO A 30 -6.63 -2.38 -7.21
C PRO A 30 -7.82 -3.22 -7.66
N VAL A 31 -8.80 -2.58 -8.32
CA VAL A 31 -9.77 -3.30 -9.13
C VAL A 31 -8.95 -3.96 -10.23
N GLU A 32 -8.73 -5.26 -10.09
CA GLU A 32 -8.42 -6.15 -11.19
C GLU A 32 -9.54 -5.96 -12.22
N ARG A 33 -9.33 -5.07 -13.20
CA ARG A 33 -10.21 -4.99 -14.38
C ARG A 33 -10.02 -6.30 -15.12
N THR A 34 -10.83 -7.29 -14.75
CA THR A 34 -11.00 -8.49 -15.54
C THR A 34 -11.70 -8.06 -16.82
N THR A 35 -10.91 -7.67 -17.82
CA THR A 35 -11.38 -7.44 -19.18
C THR A 35 -11.86 -8.78 -19.70
N ALA A 36 -13.16 -9.03 -19.61
CA ALA A 36 -13.81 -10.08 -20.37
C ALA A 36 -13.75 -9.71 -21.86
N VAL A 37 -12.67 -10.12 -22.53
CA VAL A 37 -12.57 -10.08 -23.99
C VAL A 37 -13.12 -11.40 -24.52
N ALA A 38 -14.35 -11.37 -25.02
CA ALA A 38 -14.88 -12.39 -25.90
C ALA A 38 -14.37 -12.11 -27.33
N GLY A 39 -13.42 -12.91 -27.81
CA GLY A 39 -12.90 -12.84 -29.18
C GLY A 39 -11.82 -13.90 -29.44
N PRO A 40 -11.76 -14.53 -30.62
CA PRO A 40 -11.00 -15.76 -30.82
C PRO A 40 -9.50 -15.52 -31.12
N ILE A 41 -8.67 -16.34 -30.47
CA ILE A 41 -7.24 -16.64 -30.67
C ILE A 41 -6.26 -15.46 -30.44
N PRO A 42 -5.56 -15.41 -29.30
CA PRO A 42 -4.38 -14.57 -29.18
C PRO A 42 -3.15 -15.36 -29.68
N VAL A 43 -2.54 -14.84 -30.75
CA VAL A 43 -1.10 -15.00 -30.98
C VAL A 43 -0.41 -14.60 -29.67
N ALA A 44 0.45 -15.47 -29.12
CA ALA A 44 1.18 -15.23 -27.89
C ALA A 44 2.20 -14.09 -28.11
N VAL A 45 1.72 -12.85 -28.07
CA VAL A 45 2.55 -11.69 -27.78
C VAL A 45 3.01 -11.89 -26.33
N PRO A 46 4.32 -11.88 -26.02
CA PRO A 46 4.75 -11.89 -24.62
C PRO A 46 4.06 -10.71 -23.95
N ALA A 47 3.15 -11.00 -23.01
CA ALA A 47 2.51 -9.97 -22.23
C ALA A 47 3.62 -9.09 -21.65
N PRO A 48 3.51 -7.74 -21.72
CA PRO A 48 4.46 -6.89 -21.02
C PRO A 48 4.52 -7.41 -19.58
N ALA A 49 5.73 -7.74 -19.12
CA ALA A 49 5.95 -8.36 -17.82
C ALA A 49 5.09 -7.61 -16.81
N GLY A 50 4.13 -8.34 -16.22
CA GLY A 50 3.21 -7.74 -15.27
C GLY A 50 3.99 -7.04 -14.16
N PRO A 51 3.39 -6.03 -13.53
CA PRO A 51 4.04 -5.30 -12.45
C PRO A 51 4.57 -6.27 -11.41
N ARG A 52 5.84 -6.10 -11.03
CA ARG A 52 6.48 -7.00 -10.07
C ARG A 52 5.74 -6.97 -8.74
N ALA A 53 5.48 -8.15 -8.20
CA ALA A 53 4.79 -8.30 -6.92
C ALA A 53 5.66 -7.82 -5.77
N LYS A 54 5.04 -7.43 -4.65
CA LYS A 54 5.74 -7.04 -3.41
C LYS A 54 6.76 -8.10 -2.95
N SER A 55 6.44 -9.39 -3.09
CA SER A 55 7.33 -10.48 -2.66
C SER A 55 8.68 -10.45 -3.37
N TYR A 56 8.71 -10.02 -4.63
CA TYR A 56 9.94 -9.83 -5.38
C TYR A 56 10.79 -8.70 -4.77
N PHE A 57 10.18 -7.54 -4.49
CA PHE A 57 10.87 -6.41 -3.89
C PHE A 57 11.30 -6.65 -2.44
N ALA A 58 10.59 -7.50 -1.70
CA ALA A 58 11.01 -7.92 -0.36
C ALA A 58 12.33 -8.69 -0.39
N ALA A 59 12.58 -9.47 -1.44
CA ALA A 59 13.87 -10.12 -1.68
C ALA A 59 14.91 -9.17 -2.30
N HIS A 60 14.47 -8.15 -3.04
CA HIS A 60 15.30 -7.20 -3.78
C HIS A 60 15.06 -5.75 -3.35
N LEU A 61 15.41 -5.43 -2.10
CA LEU A 61 15.14 -4.09 -1.52
C LEU A 61 15.94 -2.97 -2.18
N ASP A 62 17.15 -3.24 -2.66
CA ASP A 62 17.96 -2.23 -3.35
C ASP A 62 17.33 -1.84 -4.70
N GLU A 63 16.79 -2.84 -5.41
CA GLU A 63 16.05 -2.63 -6.65
C GLU A 63 14.72 -1.90 -6.38
N ALA A 64 14.04 -2.22 -5.28
CA ALA A 64 12.83 -1.50 -4.87
C ALA A 64 13.08 0.01 -4.70
N ARG A 65 14.22 0.41 -4.11
CA ARG A 65 14.58 1.82 -3.93
C ARG A 65 14.86 2.51 -5.27
N GLN A 66 15.49 1.80 -6.21
CA GLN A 66 15.73 2.31 -7.55
C GLN A 66 14.41 2.54 -8.30
N ILE A 67 13.45 1.64 -8.15
CA ILE A 67 12.11 1.79 -8.72
C ILE A 67 11.36 2.96 -8.10
N MET A 68 11.45 3.17 -6.78
CA MET A 68 10.87 4.36 -6.15
C MET A 68 11.41 5.69 -6.71
N ALA A 69 12.70 5.74 -7.08
CA ALA A 69 13.26 6.91 -7.74
C ALA A 69 12.64 7.15 -9.13
N GLN A 70 12.41 6.07 -9.88
CA GLN A 70 11.75 6.13 -11.19
C GLN A 70 10.24 6.47 -11.06
N CYS A 71 9.59 6.02 -9.99
CA CYS A 71 8.22 6.41 -9.63
C CYS A 71 8.07 7.90 -9.38
N ALA A 72 9.07 8.55 -8.78
CA ALA A 72 9.07 10.01 -8.58
C ALA A 72 9.15 10.79 -9.90
N GLU A 73 9.76 10.19 -10.93
CA GLU A 73 9.84 10.74 -12.29
C GLU A 73 8.58 10.42 -13.13
N GLY A 74 7.67 9.60 -12.61
CA GLY A 74 6.44 9.19 -13.31
C GLY A 74 6.67 8.15 -14.41
N SER A 75 7.84 7.50 -14.45
CA SER A 75 8.24 6.57 -15.51
C SER A 75 7.82 5.11 -15.28
N VAL A 76 7.25 4.80 -14.11
CA VAL A 76 6.85 3.43 -13.70
C VAL A 76 5.35 3.33 -13.47
N ARG A 77 4.79 2.15 -13.71
CA ARG A 77 3.37 1.84 -13.48
C ARG A 77 3.04 1.99 -11.99
N SER A 78 1.91 2.64 -11.71
CA SER A 78 1.46 2.97 -10.34
C SER A 78 1.46 1.77 -9.37
N GLU A 79 1.08 0.60 -9.86
CA GLU A 79 1.01 -0.63 -9.07
C GLU A 79 2.40 -1.21 -8.70
N GLU A 80 3.42 -0.99 -9.52
CA GLU A 80 4.80 -1.42 -9.25
C GLU A 80 5.45 -0.48 -8.24
N CYS A 81 5.15 0.82 -8.33
CA CYS A 81 5.50 1.82 -7.30
C CYS A 81 4.89 1.47 -5.94
N PHE A 82 3.60 1.09 -5.93
CA PHE A 82 2.91 0.70 -4.70
C PHE A 82 3.53 -0.57 -4.08
N ASN A 83 3.83 -1.57 -4.90
CA ASN A 83 4.44 -2.82 -4.42
C ASN A 83 5.86 -2.61 -3.89
N ALA A 84 6.67 -1.77 -4.54
CA ALA A 84 8.02 -1.42 -4.11
C ALA A 84 8.01 -0.60 -2.80
N ASP A 85 7.13 0.40 -2.70
CA ASP A 85 6.96 1.20 -1.47
C ASP A 85 6.54 0.34 -0.28
N MET A 86 5.57 -0.56 -0.48
CA MET A 86 5.09 -1.45 0.56
C MET A 86 6.19 -2.41 1.06
N ALA A 87 7.09 -2.86 0.18
CA ALA A 87 8.24 -3.68 0.56
C ALA A 87 9.29 -2.89 1.37
N ILE A 88 9.61 -1.65 0.95
CA ILE A 88 10.56 -0.77 1.65
C ILE A 88 10.02 -0.38 3.02
N THR A 89 8.80 0.18 3.02
CA THR A 89 7.72 -0.02 3.99
C THR A 89 8.05 -0.90 5.21
N GLU A 90 7.75 -2.18 4.97
CA GLU A 90 7.84 -3.26 5.93
C GLU A 90 9.28 -3.58 6.33
N ALA A 91 10.24 -3.47 5.41
CA ALA A 91 11.64 -3.70 5.72
C ALA A 91 12.19 -2.65 6.69
N ASP A 92 11.88 -1.38 6.50
CA ASP A 92 12.29 -0.31 7.43
C ASP A 92 11.56 -0.43 8.77
N ALA A 93 10.26 -0.74 8.76
CA ALA A 93 9.53 -1.02 10.00
C ALA A 93 10.15 -2.18 10.79
N THR A 94 10.53 -3.27 10.12
CA THR A 94 11.19 -4.43 10.73
C THR A 94 12.59 -4.07 11.24
N ALA A 95 13.36 -3.31 10.46
CA ALA A 95 14.70 -2.86 10.87
C ALA A 95 14.64 -1.95 12.10
N ARG A 96 13.69 -1.01 12.13
CA ARG A 96 13.44 -0.15 13.30
C ARG A 96 12.97 -0.97 14.49
N HIS A 97 12.02 -1.87 14.29
CA HIS A 97 11.56 -2.79 15.35
C HIS A 97 12.74 -3.55 15.96
N LYS A 98 13.61 -4.15 15.13
CA LYS A 98 14.80 -4.85 15.60
C LYS A 98 15.78 -3.95 16.36
N ARG A 99 15.95 -2.69 15.92
CA ARG A 99 16.78 -1.71 16.65
C ARG A 99 16.18 -1.36 18.01
N PHE A 100 14.86 -1.24 18.10
CA PHE A 100 14.17 -0.89 19.34
C PHE A 100 14.04 -2.06 20.32
N PHE A 101 13.76 -3.26 19.82
CA PHE A 101 13.46 -4.44 20.64
C PHE A 101 14.63 -5.44 20.71
N GLY A 102 15.72 -5.21 19.99
CA GLY A 102 16.92 -6.05 20.00
C GLY A 102 16.72 -7.48 19.48
N LYS A 103 15.52 -7.81 18.96
CA LYS A 103 15.15 -9.08 18.33
C LYS A 103 14.49 -8.81 16.99
#